data_AF-A0A2V9B347-F1
#
_entry.id   AF-A0A2V9B347-F1
#
_cell.length_a   1.000
_cell.length_b   1.000
_cell.length_c   1.000
_cell.angle_alpha   90.00
_cell.angle_beta   90.00
_cell.angle_gamma   90.00
#
_symmetry.space_group_name_H-M   'P 1'
#
loop_
_entity.id
_entity.type
_entity.pdbx_description
1 polymer ?
#
loop_
_entity_poly.entity_id
_entity_poly.type
_entity_poly.pdbx_seq_one_letter_code
_entity_poly.pdbx_strand_id
1 'polypeptide(L)'
;MERLKPERRGGAMNVREQSESPAQATALVLQNGEFGELERHATGVLASTGDSSYFVSLARTGSARAELARICASLGAFEWVALAYLIFSSMMIFVFSKNLAHPWKLMSVQAIVATLICMLCVAGARAEERAQHEGVKVATRFWHFWRHWYPHLFFLFCFEELGYLVHLVNPNWLDAKLMAFDHRMFGVHPAVWLEQFATPLRNDFFQLTYLTYFIYLLVLGGILYYRKEWHSYWSVMTYSVVGYAIGYLIAAVFPIESPWYAMAGMWHGELHGGPFTATINFIEHYGRVHGAAFPSQHVAGSVAALWGAWRFRRWLFWVMLPLVAAMCFSTVWGRYHYAADVFGGMVTGTLGYVIGSCIMGRRGAVSSDQCVVTRDW
;
A
#
# COMPACT_ATOMS: atom_id res chain seq x y z
N MET A 1 7.73 -87.71 39.11
CA MET A 1 7.21 -88.31 37.85
C MET A 1 6.87 -87.15 36.94
N GLU A 2 7.36 -86.97 35.72
CA GLU A 2 8.10 -87.83 34.80
C GLU A 2 8.62 -86.90 33.68
N ARG A 3 9.84 -87.14 33.19
CA ARG A 3 10.42 -86.48 32.00
C ARG A 3 9.68 -86.94 30.76
N LEU A 4 9.61 -86.12 29.71
CA LEU A 4 9.75 -86.54 28.30
C LEU A 4 10.19 -85.35 27.42
N LYS A 5 11.40 -85.45 26.85
CA LYS A 5 11.86 -84.85 25.56
C LYS A 5 11.47 -85.84 24.41
N PRO A 6 11.72 -85.66 23.09
CA PRO A 6 12.45 -84.60 22.32
C PRO A 6 11.75 -84.16 21.00
N GLU A 7 12.30 -83.20 20.24
CA GLU A 7 12.74 -83.39 18.82
C GLU A 7 13.27 -82.08 18.19
N ARG A 8 14.40 -82.20 17.48
CA ARG A 8 14.96 -81.20 16.56
C ARG A 8 14.45 -81.49 15.16
N ARG A 9 14.06 -80.47 14.40
CA ARG A 9 14.27 -80.41 12.94
C ARG A 9 14.63 -78.99 12.52
N GLY A 10 15.74 -78.89 11.77
CA GLY A 10 16.27 -77.65 11.24
C GLY A 10 15.50 -77.14 10.03
N GLY A 11 15.59 -75.82 9.84
CA GLY A 11 15.27 -75.11 8.61
C GLY A 11 16.10 -73.85 8.58
N ALA A 12 17.15 -73.84 7.74
CA ALA A 12 17.90 -72.64 7.40
C ALA A 12 17.18 -71.90 6.25
N MET A 13 17.32 -70.56 6.24
CA MET A 13 16.92 -69.54 5.24
C MET A 13 15.84 -68.59 5.80
N ASN A 14 15.87 -67.26 5.62
CA ASN A 14 16.77 -66.40 4.85
C ASN A 14 16.65 -64.98 5.44
N VAL A 15 17.74 -64.22 5.40
CA VAL A 15 17.76 -62.79 5.65
C VAL A 15 16.87 -62.08 4.63
N ARG A 16 15.90 -61.30 5.12
CA ARG A 16 15.35 -60.17 4.37
C ARG A 16 14.98 -59.08 5.36
N GLU A 17 15.96 -58.24 5.65
CA GLU A 17 15.74 -56.89 6.17
C GLU A 17 14.66 -56.23 5.30
N GLN A 18 13.53 -55.89 5.92
CA GLN A 18 12.62 -54.92 5.33
C GLN A 18 13.31 -53.57 5.40
N SER A 19 13.90 -53.16 4.27
CA SER A 19 14.41 -51.80 4.08
C SER A 19 13.21 -50.84 4.06
N GLU A 20 12.85 -50.29 5.21
CA GLU A 20 12.07 -49.05 5.23
C GLU A 20 12.91 -47.95 4.57
N SER A 21 12.35 -47.31 3.54
CA SER A 21 13.01 -46.20 2.86
C SER A 21 13.19 -45.03 3.84
N PRO A 22 14.37 -44.38 3.90
CA PRO A 22 14.62 -43.21 4.77
C PRO A 22 13.58 -42.10 4.63
N ALA A 23 12.93 -42.01 3.47
CA ALA A 23 11.86 -41.05 3.19
C ALA A 23 10.58 -41.31 4.01
N GLN A 24 10.24 -42.57 4.31
CA GLN A 24 9.03 -42.92 5.07
C GLN A 24 9.19 -42.64 6.56
N ALA A 25 10.38 -42.90 7.13
CA ALA A 25 10.71 -42.55 8.50
C ALA A 25 10.72 -41.02 8.72
N THR A 26 11.26 -40.26 7.75
CA THR A 26 11.30 -38.79 7.80
C THR A 26 9.90 -38.17 7.74
N ALA A 27 8.98 -38.76 6.96
CA ALA A 27 7.59 -38.31 6.87
C ALA A 27 6.81 -38.53 8.17
N LEU A 28 7.09 -39.61 8.89
CA LEU A 28 6.44 -39.92 10.17
C LEU A 28 6.85 -38.95 11.30
N VAL A 29 8.13 -38.57 11.35
CA VAL A 29 8.66 -37.66 12.39
C VAL A 29 8.21 -36.21 12.17
N LEU A 30 8.07 -35.78 10.92
CA LEU A 30 7.50 -34.47 10.58
C LEU A 30 6.01 -34.33 10.97
N GLN A 31 5.28 -35.44 11.07
CA GLN A 31 3.87 -35.47 11.43
C GLN A 31 3.63 -35.33 12.95
N ASN A 32 4.60 -35.73 13.77
CA ASN A 32 4.44 -35.84 15.24
C ASN A 32 5.14 -34.73 16.05
N GLY A 33 5.92 -33.83 15.42
CA GLY A 33 6.42 -32.61 16.07
C GLY A 33 7.56 -32.81 17.10
N GLU A 34 8.19 -33.98 17.14
CA GLU A 34 9.29 -34.30 18.07
C GLU A 34 10.65 -33.91 17.47
N PHE A 35 11.00 -32.62 17.54
CA PHE A 35 12.27 -32.08 17.00
C PHE A 35 13.54 -32.69 17.62
N GLY A 36 13.46 -33.26 18.83
CA GLY A 36 14.62 -33.85 19.53
C GLY A 36 15.03 -35.25 19.05
N GLU A 37 14.16 -35.99 18.35
CA GLU A 37 14.51 -37.27 17.73
C GLU A 37 15.09 -37.10 16.32
N LEU A 38 14.68 -36.05 15.62
CA LEU A 38 15.25 -35.61 14.33
C LEU A 38 16.74 -35.32 14.43
N GLU A 39 17.17 -34.67 15.52
CA GLU A 39 18.59 -34.38 15.77
C GLU A 39 19.40 -35.68 15.94
N ARG A 40 18.88 -36.64 16.72
CA ARG A 40 19.53 -37.93 16.95
C ARG A 40 19.59 -38.79 15.69
N HIS A 41 18.51 -38.83 14.91
CA HIS A 41 18.47 -39.54 13.64
C HIS A 41 19.36 -38.88 12.57
N ALA A 42 19.48 -37.55 12.58
CA ALA A 42 20.39 -36.79 11.73
C ALA A 42 21.87 -37.04 12.06
N THR A 43 22.23 -37.16 13.35
CA THR A 43 23.57 -37.63 13.76
C THR A 43 23.86 -39.07 13.38
N GLY A 44 22.84 -39.94 13.30
CA GLY A 44 23.01 -41.31 12.80
C GLY A 44 23.30 -41.39 11.29
N VAL A 45 22.70 -40.50 10.50
CA VAL A 45 22.90 -40.42 9.04
C VAL A 45 24.21 -39.72 8.65
N LEU A 46 24.75 -38.86 9.53
CA LEU A 46 26.08 -38.24 9.42
C LEU A 46 27.21 -39.27 9.29
N ALA A 47 27.05 -40.46 9.87
CA ALA A 47 28.06 -41.51 9.79
C ALA A 47 28.05 -42.27 8.44
N SER A 48 26.99 -42.18 7.63
CA SER A 48 26.80 -43.07 6.47
C SER A 48 26.76 -42.38 5.10
N THR A 49 26.52 -41.07 5.01
CA THR A 49 26.22 -40.45 3.69
C THR A 49 27.11 -39.27 3.27
N GLY A 50 27.88 -38.64 4.17
CA GLY A 50 28.87 -37.62 3.81
C GLY A 50 28.35 -36.37 3.06
N ASP A 51 27.03 -36.22 2.90
CA ASP A 51 26.47 -35.20 2.01
C ASP A 51 26.10 -33.92 2.79
N SER A 52 27.11 -33.08 2.98
CA SER A 52 27.01 -31.75 3.62
C SER A 52 26.06 -30.79 2.88
N SER A 53 25.77 -31.05 1.60
CA SER A 53 24.92 -30.20 0.76
C SER A 53 23.46 -30.17 1.25
N TYR A 54 22.96 -31.29 1.78
CA TYR A 54 21.59 -31.41 2.29
C TYR A 54 21.38 -30.57 3.56
N PHE A 55 22.34 -30.59 4.50
CA PHE A 55 22.27 -29.79 5.73
C PHE A 55 22.49 -28.30 5.49
N VAL A 56 23.36 -27.90 4.56
CA VAL A 56 23.51 -26.50 4.16
C VAL A 56 22.22 -25.97 3.51
N SER A 57 21.54 -26.80 2.72
CA SER A 57 20.22 -26.48 2.15
C SER A 57 19.14 -26.36 3.24
N LEU A 58 19.12 -27.28 4.21
CA LEU A 58 18.16 -27.26 5.32
C LEU A 58 18.38 -26.07 6.27
N ALA A 59 19.63 -25.74 6.58
CA ALA A 59 20.00 -24.57 7.39
C ALA A 59 19.70 -23.25 6.65
N ARG A 60 19.95 -23.16 5.34
CA ARG A 60 19.57 -22.00 4.51
C ARG A 60 18.06 -21.82 4.38
N THR A 61 17.32 -22.92 4.25
CA THR A 61 15.85 -22.85 4.19
C THR A 61 15.24 -22.50 5.55
N GLY A 62 15.83 -22.99 6.65
CA GLY A 62 15.50 -22.57 8.02
C GLY A 62 15.78 -21.08 8.26
N SER A 63 16.93 -20.56 7.84
CA SER A 63 17.27 -19.15 7.98
C SER A 63 16.43 -18.22 7.09
N ALA A 64 16.11 -18.65 5.86
CA ALA A 64 15.23 -17.91 4.95
C ALA A 64 13.79 -17.83 5.48
N ARG A 65 13.25 -18.94 6.00
CA ARG A 65 11.92 -18.94 6.65
C ARG A 65 11.88 -18.05 7.88
N ALA A 66 12.94 -18.03 8.69
CA ALA A 66 13.05 -17.16 9.85
C ALA A 66 13.18 -15.67 9.48
N GLU A 67 13.86 -15.33 8.38
CA GLU A 67 13.90 -13.95 7.87
C GLU A 67 12.53 -13.52 7.31
N LEU A 68 11.86 -14.39 6.54
CA LEU A 68 10.51 -14.12 6.03
C LEU A 68 9.50 -13.92 7.17
N ALA A 69 9.54 -14.77 8.19
CA ALA A 69 8.67 -14.62 9.36
C ALA A 69 8.90 -13.28 10.08
N ARG A 70 10.15 -12.82 10.18
CA ARG A 70 10.50 -11.51 10.75
C ARG A 70 10.02 -10.36 9.89
N ILE A 71 10.20 -10.43 8.57
CA ILE A 71 9.65 -9.42 7.65
C ILE A 71 8.15 -9.33 7.87
N CYS A 72 7.42 -10.45 7.79
CA CYS A 72 5.97 -10.49 7.98
C CYS A 72 5.52 -9.91 9.33
N ALA A 73 6.27 -10.15 10.42
CA ALA A 73 5.98 -9.61 11.75
C ALA A 73 6.18 -8.08 11.82
N SER A 74 7.12 -7.53 11.05
CA SER A 74 7.40 -6.08 11.00
C SER A 74 6.38 -5.27 10.18
N LEU A 75 5.58 -5.94 9.34
CA LEU A 75 4.58 -5.32 8.48
C LEU A 75 3.24 -5.16 9.23
N GLY A 76 2.68 -3.96 9.19
CA GLY A 76 1.32 -3.66 9.63
C GLY A 76 0.32 -3.65 8.47
N ALA A 77 -0.91 -3.24 8.77
CA ALA A 77 -2.01 -3.21 7.81
C ALA A 77 -1.74 -2.33 6.60
N PHE A 78 -1.13 -1.16 6.80
CA PHE A 78 -0.76 -0.25 5.71
C PHE A 78 0.15 -0.96 4.71
N GLU A 79 1.20 -1.62 5.20
CA GLU A 79 2.21 -2.26 4.37
C GLU A 79 1.62 -3.42 3.60
N TRP A 80 0.79 -4.23 4.24
CA TRP A 80 0.11 -5.34 3.57
C TRP A 80 -0.76 -4.85 2.41
N VAL A 81 -1.49 -3.73 2.59
CA VAL A 81 -2.28 -3.15 1.50
C VAL A 81 -1.38 -2.56 0.41
N ALA A 82 -0.32 -1.84 0.79
CA ALA A 82 0.64 -1.25 -0.16
C ALA A 82 1.32 -2.33 -1.03
N LEU A 83 1.81 -3.41 -0.41
CA LEU A 83 2.43 -4.54 -1.11
C LEU A 83 1.41 -5.29 -1.97
N ALA A 84 0.19 -5.50 -1.48
CA ALA A 84 -0.88 -6.11 -2.28
C ALA A 84 -1.21 -5.27 -3.52
N TYR A 85 -1.26 -3.95 -3.40
CA TYR A 85 -1.42 -3.04 -4.53
C TYR A 85 -0.26 -3.16 -5.52
N LEU A 86 1.00 -3.14 -5.06
CA LEU A 86 2.16 -3.27 -5.94
C LEU A 86 2.19 -4.61 -6.67
N ILE A 87 1.88 -5.71 -5.97
CA ILE A 87 1.80 -7.05 -6.57
C ILE A 87 0.70 -7.09 -7.63
N PHE A 88 -0.50 -6.60 -7.29
CA PHE A 88 -1.62 -6.58 -8.22
C PHE A 88 -1.33 -5.70 -9.44
N SER A 89 -0.75 -4.53 -9.25
CA SER A 89 -0.34 -3.62 -10.32
C SER A 89 0.74 -4.26 -11.20
N SER A 90 1.75 -4.91 -10.62
CA SER A 90 2.75 -5.72 -11.35
C SER A 90 2.12 -6.82 -12.19
N MET A 91 1.12 -7.53 -11.64
CA MET A 91 0.38 -8.56 -12.37
C MET A 91 -0.38 -7.96 -13.57
N MET A 92 -1.03 -6.81 -13.39
CA MET A 92 -1.70 -6.11 -14.48
C MET A 92 -0.71 -5.64 -15.55
N ILE A 93 0.43 -5.07 -15.15
CA ILE A 93 1.51 -4.67 -16.06
C ILE A 93 2.02 -5.87 -16.87
N PHE A 94 2.18 -7.03 -16.23
CA PHE A 94 2.61 -8.25 -16.91
C PHE A 94 1.58 -8.71 -17.95
N VAL A 95 0.30 -8.80 -17.55
CA VAL A 95 -0.81 -9.24 -18.41
C VAL A 95 -1.00 -8.30 -19.61
N PHE A 96 -0.94 -6.99 -19.39
CA PHE A 96 -1.13 -5.95 -20.41
C PHE A 96 0.19 -5.34 -20.91
N SER A 97 1.30 -6.09 -20.78
CA SER A 97 2.66 -5.59 -21.08
C SER A 97 2.82 -5.03 -22.50
N LYS A 98 2.04 -5.53 -23.46
CA LYS A 98 2.04 -5.07 -24.86
C LYS A 98 1.52 -3.64 -25.03
N ASN A 99 0.73 -3.14 -24.09
CA ASN A 99 0.16 -1.79 -24.13
C ASN A 99 1.11 -0.73 -23.56
N LEU A 100 2.26 -1.14 -23.02
CA LEU A 100 3.22 -0.28 -22.35
C LEU A 100 4.55 -0.22 -23.12
N ALA A 101 5.18 0.94 -23.13
CA ALA A 101 6.50 1.10 -23.75
C ALA A 101 7.61 0.35 -22.99
N HIS A 102 7.57 0.38 -21.65
CA HIS A 102 8.62 -0.18 -20.79
C HIS A 102 8.07 -0.96 -19.58
N PRO A 103 7.28 -2.04 -19.79
CA PRO A 103 6.62 -2.78 -18.71
C PRO A 103 7.62 -3.35 -17.68
N TRP A 104 8.74 -3.89 -18.14
CA TRP A 104 9.77 -4.45 -17.25
C TRP A 104 10.47 -3.41 -16.39
N LYS A 105 10.59 -2.16 -16.88
CA LYS A 105 11.12 -1.05 -16.08
C LYS A 105 10.15 -0.71 -14.95
N LEU A 106 8.86 -0.61 -15.24
CA LEU A 106 7.83 -0.32 -14.24
C LEU A 106 7.76 -1.43 -13.17
N MET A 107 7.73 -2.70 -13.57
CA MET A 107 7.76 -3.83 -12.63
C MET A 107 9.05 -3.84 -11.78
N SER A 108 10.20 -3.54 -12.38
CA SER A 108 11.47 -3.43 -11.64
C SER A 108 11.42 -2.32 -10.60
N VAL A 109 10.86 -1.16 -10.95
CA VAL A 109 10.68 -0.04 -10.02
C VAL A 109 9.74 -0.43 -8.88
N GLN A 110 8.60 -1.06 -9.17
CA GLN A 110 7.68 -1.57 -8.14
C GLN A 110 8.36 -2.57 -7.20
N ALA A 111 9.16 -3.50 -7.74
CA ALA A 111 9.92 -4.45 -6.94
C ALA A 111 10.96 -3.77 -6.04
N ILE A 112 11.64 -2.73 -6.54
CA ILE A 112 12.57 -1.91 -5.74
C ILE A 112 11.82 -1.21 -4.61
N VAL A 113 10.69 -0.57 -4.91
CA VAL A 113 9.87 0.12 -3.89
C VAL A 113 9.36 -0.87 -2.83
N ALA A 114 8.83 -2.02 -3.23
CA ALA A 114 8.40 -3.08 -2.31
C ALA A 114 9.56 -3.54 -1.41
N THR A 115 10.74 -3.72 -2.00
CA THR A 115 11.96 -4.11 -1.26
C THR A 115 12.38 -3.03 -0.27
N LEU A 116 12.36 -1.76 -0.66
CA LEU A 116 12.68 -0.62 0.21
C LEU A 116 11.70 -0.52 1.39
N ILE A 117 10.39 -0.75 1.16
CA ILE A 117 9.38 -0.79 2.23
C ILE A 117 9.73 -1.90 3.22
N CYS A 118 9.97 -3.12 2.76
CA CYS A 118 10.34 -4.25 3.63
C CYS A 118 11.64 -3.96 4.40
N MET A 119 12.67 -3.43 3.74
CA MET A 119 13.93 -3.05 4.39
C MET A 119 13.72 -1.99 5.48
N LEU A 120 12.90 -0.96 5.20
CA LEU A 120 12.58 0.09 6.16
C LEU A 120 11.82 -0.46 7.38
N CYS A 121 10.88 -1.39 7.17
CA CYS A 121 10.14 -2.03 8.26
C CYS A 121 11.06 -2.88 9.14
N VAL A 122 11.90 -3.72 8.54
CA VAL A 122 12.87 -4.56 9.27
C VAL A 122 13.91 -3.69 9.99
N ALA A 123 14.41 -2.63 9.36
CA ALA A 123 15.36 -1.72 9.98
C ALA A 123 14.74 -0.98 11.17
N GLY A 124 13.49 -0.52 11.04
CA GLY A 124 12.70 0.07 12.13
C GLY A 124 12.52 -0.91 13.30
N ALA A 125 12.04 -2.12 13.02
CA ALA A 125 11.84 -3.18 14.00
C ALA A 125 13.13 -3.49 14.80
N ARG A 126 14.26 -3.69 14.09
CA ARG A 126 15.56 -3.95 14.71
C ARG A 126 16.06 -2.77 15.54
N ALA A 127 15.79 -1.54 15.09
CA ALA A 127 16.20 -0.35 15.83
C ALA A 127 15.39 -0.18 17.12
N GLU A 128 14.09 -0.51 17.09
CA GLU A 128 13.20 -0.50 18.26
C GLU A 128 13.57 -1.60 19.26
N GLU A 129 13.82 -2.82 18.81
CA GLU A 129 14.31 -3.93 19.64
C GLU A 129 15.62 -3.57 20.36
N ARG A 130 16.59 -3.00 19.64
CA ARG A 130 17.84 -2.52 20.26
C ARG A 130 17.61 -1.41 21.28
N ALA A 131 16.66 -0.52 21.02
CA ALA A 131 16.37 0.58 21.94
C ALA A 131 15.77 0.09 23.27
N GLN A 132 15.09 -1.06 23.29
CA GLN A 132 14.60 -1.68 24.54
C GLN A 132 15.74 -2.15 25.44
N HIS A 133 16.86 -2.60 24.86
CA HIS A 133 18.01 -3.10 25.61
C HIS A 133 19.06 -2.02 25.90
N GLU A 134 19.33 -1.13 24.93
CA GLU A 134 20.46 -0.19 24.96
C GLU A 134 20.03 1.27 25.12
N GLY A 135 18.72 1.54 25.21
CA GLY A 135 18.14 2.89 25.23
C GLY A 135 18.02 3.53 23.85
N VAL A 136 17.25 4.62 23.78
CA VAL A 136 16.92 5.31 22.52
C VAL A 136 18.13 6.09 21.98
N LYS A 137 18.65 5.66 20.82
CA LYS A 137 19.74 6.34 20.09
C LYS A 137 19.21 7.22 18.96
N VAL A 138 20.07 8.10 18.43
CA VAL A 138 19.78 8.95 17.25
C VAL A 138 19.36 8.12 16.05
N ALA A 139 20.03 6.98 15.81
CA ALA A 139 19.69 6.07 14.73
C ALA A 139 18.26 5.53 14.87
N THR A 140 17.82 5.19 16.08
CA THR A 140 16.45 4.70 16.28
C THR A 140 15.40 5.79 16.00
N ARG A 141 15.66 7.04 16.41
CA ARG A 141 14.79 8.18 16.06
C ARG A 141 14.70 8.39 14.55
N PHE A 142 15.82 8.26 13.84
CA PHE A 142 15.86 8.37 12.38
C PHE A 142 15.00 7.31 11.72
N TRP A 143 15.17 6.03 12.08
CA TRP A 143 14.38 4.94 11.50
C TRP A 143 12.90 5.04 11.85
N HIS A 144 12.57 5.40 13.10
CA HIS A 144 11.20 5.62 13.53
C HIS A 144 10.52 6.76 12.74
N PHE A 145 11.21 7.88 12.53
CA PHE A 145 10.70 8.99 11.73
C PHE A 145 10.40 8.52 10.30
N TRP A 146 11.36 7.94 9.60
CA TRP A 146 11.15 7.51 8.22
C TRP A 146 10.10 6.41 8.09
N ARG A 147 10.02 5.47 9.05
CA ARG A 147 8.97 4.46 9.15
C ARG A 147 7.57 5.07 9.21
N HIS A 148 7.40 6.22 9.85
CA HIS A 148 6.09 6.86 9.92
C HIS A 148 5.83 7.76 8.72
N TRP A 149 6.83 8.46 8.17
CA TRP A 149 6.58 9.48 7.13
C TRP A 149 6.66 8.97 5.69
N TYR A 150 7.27 7.80 5.43
CA TYR A 150 7.30 7.23 4.08
C TYR A 150 5.93 6.92 3.42
N PRO A 151 4.81 6.67 4.13
CA PRO A 151 3.49 6.49 3.49
C PRO A 151 3.12 7.63 2.55
N HIS A 152 3.49 8.87 2.89
CA HIS A 152 3.25 10.04 2.04
C HIS A 152 4.07 9.98 0.74
N LEU A 153 5.32 9.54 0.83
CA LEU A 153 6.16 9.31 -0.35
C LEU A 153 5.63 8.16 -1.21
N PHE A 154 5.06 7.14 -0.58
CA PHE A 154 4.41 6.03 -1.28
C PHE A 154 3.18 6.50 -2.06
N PHE A 155 2.33 7.37 -1.48
CA PHE A 155 1.19 7.95 -2.19
C PHE A 155 1.63 8.75 -3.41
N LEU A 156 2.68 9.57 -3.27
CA LEU A 156 3.26 10.32 -4.38
C LEU A 156 3.81 9.40 -5.46
N PHE A 157 4.54 8.35 -5.08
CA PHE A 157 5.04 7.35 -6.02
C PHE A 157 3.91 6.71 -6.82
N CYS A 158 2.83 6.27 -6.17
CA CYS A 158 1.71 5.64 -6.85
C CYS A 158 0.95 6.61 -7.78
N PHE A 159 0.90 7.90 -7.43
CA PHE A 159 0.31 8.93 -8.29
C PHE A 159 1.11 9.11 -9.59
N GLU A 160 2.43 9.27 -9.48
CA GLU A 160 3.32 9.37 -10.64
C GLU A 160 3.28 8.12 -11.51
N GLU A 161 3.27 6.94 -10.87
CA GLU A 161 3.14 5.65 -11.54
C GLU A 161 1.85 5.57 -12.37
N LEU A 162 0.73 6.06 -11.83
CA LEU A 162 -0.57 6.01 -12.49
C LEU A 162 -0.57 6.71 -13.84
N GLY A 163 0.22 7.77 -14.01
CA GLY A 163 0.39 8.44 -15.30
C GLY A 163 0.89 7.51 -16.42
N TYR A 164 1.69 6.52 -16.07
CA TYR A 164 2.14 5.49 -17.01
C TYR A 164 1.15 4.34 -17.18
N LEU A 165 0.25 4.15 -16.22
CA LEU A 165 -0.71 3.03 -16.18
C LEU A 165 -2.11 3.40 -16.65
N VAL A 166 -2.40 4.68 -16.90
CA VAL A 166 -3.76 5.15 -17.24
C VAL A 166 -4.35 4.43 -18.46
N HIS A 167 -3.54 4.14 -19.48
CA HIS A 167 -3.95 3.41 -20.69
C HIS A 167 -3.61 1.92 -20.67
N LEU A 168 -3.32 1.36 -19.49
CA LEU A 168 -2.91 -0.04 -19.37
C LEU A 168 -3.98 -1.00 -19.94
N VAL A 169 -5.25 -0.77 -19.57
CA VAL A 169 -6.36 -1.65 -19.97
C VAL A 169 -7.09 -1.10 -21.18
N ASN A 170 -7.33 0.21 -21.23
CA ASN A 170 -8.08 0.85 -22.31
C ASN A 170 -7.25 1.95 -22.98
N PRO A 171 -6.97 1.85 -24.30
CA PRO A 171 -6.17 2.84 -25.00
C PRO A 171 -6.90 4.16 -25.28
N ASN A 172 -8.23 4.20 -25.13
CA ASN A 172 -9.03 5.38 -25.49
C ASN A 172 -9.49 6.14 -24.25
N TRP A 173 -9.48 7.48 -24.33
CA TRP A 173 -10.10 8.35 -23.34
C TRP A 173 -11.62 8.19 -23.30
N LEU A 174 -12.18 8.21 -22.09
CA LEU A 174 -13.61 8.01 -21.85
C LEU A 174 -14.34 9.29 -21.38
N ASP A 175 -13.69 10.45 -21.50
CA ASP A 175 -14.16 11.77 -21.05
C ASP A 175 -15.60 12.07 -21.47
N ALA A 176 -15.99 11.71 -22.70
CA ALA A 176 -17.34 11.89 -23.22
C ALA A 176 -18.44 11.32 -22.29
N LYS A 177 -18.16 10.23 -21.57
CA LYS A 177 -19.12 9.63 -20.61
C LYS A 177 -19.34 10.54 -19.40
N LEU A 178 -18.28 11.16 -18.89
CA LEU A 178 -18.35 12.08 -17.74
C LEU A 178 -18.91 13.44 -18.14
N MET A 179 -18.56 13.93 -19.33
CA MET A 179 -19.16 15.12 -19.91
C MET A 179 -20.68 14.99 -20.02
N ALA A 180 -21.16 13.84 -20.51
CA ALA A 180 -22.58 13.53 -20.62
C ALA A 180 -23.24 13.39 -19.25
N PHE A 181 -22.57 12.75 -18.28
CA PHE A 181 -23.06 12.65 -16.90
C PHE A 181 -23.24 14.04 -16.27
N ASP A 182 -22.20 14.86 -16.31
CA ASP A 182 -22.21 16.22 -15.76
C ASP A 182 -23.31 17.07 -16.41
N HIS A 183 -23.40 17.05 -17.74
CA HIS A 183 -24.44 17.81 -18.44
C HIS A 183 -25.85 17.30 -18.10
N ARG A 184 -26.06 15.98 -17.97
CA ARG A 184 -27.36 15.43 -17.57
C ARG A 184 -27.74 15.82 -16.15
N MET A 185 -26.76 15.91 -15.24
CA MET A 185 -27.00 16.24 -13.84
C MET A 185 -27.22 17.74 -13.60
N PHE A 186 -26.47 18.60 -14.27
CA PHE A 186 -26.47 20.05 -14.02
C PHE A 186 -27.14 20.89 -15.11
N GLY A 187 -27.48 20.29 -16.26
CA GLY A 187 -28.01 21.01 -17.42
C GLY A 187 -26.96 21.85 -18.17
N VAL A 188 -25.71 21.88 -17.69
CA VAL A 188 -24.57 22.61 -18.26
C VAL A 188 -23.29 21.79 -18.09
N HIS A 189 -22.20 22.17 -18.75
CA HIS A 189 -20.86 21.68 -18.44
C HIS A 189 -20.27 22.51 -17.29
N PRO A 190 -20.15 21.99 -16.05
CA PRO A 190 -19.83 22.81 -14.88
C PRO A 190 -18.52 23.59 -15.02
N ALA A 191 -17.44 22.96 -15.51
CA ALA A 191 -16.14 23.60 -15.71
C ALA A 191 -16.20 24.78 -16.71
N VAL A 192 -16.99 24.66 -17.78
CA VAL A 192 -17.19 25.75 -18.76
C VAL A 192 -18.10 26.83 -18.18
N TRP A 193 -19.21 26.43 -17.54
CA TRP A 193 -20.19 27.37 -16.99
C TRP A 193 -19.59 28.24 -15.88
N LEU A 194 -18.69 27.69 -15.06
CA LEU A 194 -18.03 28.45 -13.99
C LEU A 194 -17.12 29.58 -14.50
N GLU A 195 -16.66 29.50 -15.75
CA GLU A 195 -15.78 30.50 -16.38
C GLU A 195 -16.39 31.92 -16.34
N GLN A 196 -17.72 32.04 -16.46
CA GLN A 196 -18.40 33.35 -16.44
C GLN A 196 -18.24 34.09 -15.11
N PHE A 197 -17.90 33.38 -14.03
CA PHE A 197 -17.67 33.97 -12.71
C PHE A 197 -16.19 34.25 -12.45
N ALA A 198 -15.30 33.88 -13.37
CA ALA A 198 -13.86 34.00 -13.19
C ALA A 198 -13.42 35.47 -13.10
N THR A 199 -12.70 35.77 -12.03
CA THR A 199 -11.95 37.03 -11.85
C THR A 199 -10.59 36.65 -11.28
N PRO A 200 -9.54 37.47 -11.46
CA PRO A 200 -8.21 37.14 -10.92
C PRO A 200 -8.22 36.83 -9.42
N LEU A 201 -8.98 37.58 -8.63
CA LEU A 201 -9.11 37.36 -7.19
C LEU A 201 -9.81 36.03 -6.85
N ARG A 202 -10.94 35.72 -7.50
CA ARG A 202 -11.67 34.47 -7.27
C ARG A 202 -10.84 33.27 -7.70
N ASN A 203 -10.18 33.38 -8.85
CA ASN A 203 -9.31 32.32 -9.34
C ASN A 203 -8.15 32.07 -8.36
N ASP A 204 -7.48 33.12 -7.90
CA ASP A 204 -6.38 32.96 -6.93
C ASP A 204 -6.84 32.35 -5.60
N PHE A 205 -8.03 32.73 -5.11
CA PHE A 205 -8.67 32.10 -3.96
C PHE A 205 -8.92 30.60 -4.19
N PHE A 206 -9.53 30.23 -5.32
CA PHE A 206 -9.80 28.82 -5.61
C PHE A 206 -8.53 28.00 -5.85
N GLN A 207 -7.47 28.61 -6.39
CA GLN A 207 -6.17 27.95 -6.50
C GLN A 207 -5.50 27.76 -5.14
N LEU A 208 -5.64 28.73 -4.22
CA LEU A 208 -5.22 28.56 -2.82
C LEU A 208 -5.96 27.41 -2.14
N THR A 209 -7.30 27.37 -2.24
CA THR A 209 -8.07 26.28 -1.64
C THR A 209 -7.79 24.96 -2.33
N TYR A 210 -7.46 24.94 -3.62
CA TYR A 210 -6.98 23.73 -4.29
C TYR A 210 -5.68 23.22 -3.63
N LEU A 211 -4.66 24.05 -3.49
CA LEU A 211 -3.36 23.69 -2.88
C LEU A 211 -3.45 23.06 -1.49
N THR A 212 -4.54 23.29 -0.75
CA THR A 212 -4.73 22.69 0.57
C THR A 212 -4.76 21.16 0.58
N TYR A 213 -5.03 20.49 -0.55
CA TYR A 213 -5.04 19.02 -0.58
C TYR A 213 -3.69 18.41 -0.17
N PHE A 214 -2.57 19.11 -0.43
CA PHE A 214 -1.22 18.65 -0.08
C PHE A 214 -1.02 18.51 1.44
N ILE A 215 -1.74 19.29 2.24
CA ILE A 215 -1.44 19.43 3.67
C ILE A 215 -2.38 18.63 4.57
N TYR A 216 -3.52 18.14 4.09
CA TYR A 216 -4.53 17.51 4.97
C TYR A 216 -4.02 16.26 5.70
N LEU A 217 -3.44 15.32 4.96
CA LEU A 217 -2.86 14.10 5.56
C LEU A 217 -1.59 14.42 6.36
N LEU A 218 -0.78 15.38 5.92
CA LEU A 218 0.43 15.82 6.63
C LEU A 218 0.10 16.45 7.99
N VAL A 219 -0.91 17.32 8.05
CA VAL A 219 -1.33 18.01 9.29
C VAL A 219 -1.98 17.02 10.25
N LEU A 220 -2.94 16.21 9.79
CA LEU A 220 -3.58 15.22 10.64
C LEU A 220 -2.57 14.16 11.11
N GLY A 221 -1.79 13.60 10.18
CA GLY A 221 -0.73 12.65 10.47
C GLY A 221 0.32 13.23 11.43
N GLY A 222 0.76 14.46 11.20
CA GLY A 222 1.69 15.17 12.06
C GLY A 222 1.17 15.35 13.49
N ILE A 223 -0.08 15.79 13.65
CA ILE A 223 -0.71 15.92 14.99
C ILE A 223 -0.76 14.57 15.70
N LEU A 224 -1.15 13.50 15.00
CA LEU A 224 -1.23 12.15 15.57
C LEU A 224 0.18 11.61 15.92
N TYR A 225 1.17 11.88 15.07
CA TYR A 225 2.57 11.50 15.26
C TYR A 225 3.20 12.20 16.48
N TYR A 226 3.07 13.53 16.58
CA TYR A 226 3.62 14.28 17.72
C TYR A 226 2.95 13.90 19.05
N ARG A 227 1.68 13.49 18.99
CA ARG A 227 0.94 13.00 20.17
C ARG A 227 1.17 11.52 20.46
N LYS A 228 1.97 10.82 19.65
CA LYS A 228 2.32 9.41 19.81
C LYS A 228 1.10 8.48 19.78
N GLU A 229 0.07 8.89 19.03
CA GLU A 229 -1.17 8.11 18.88
C GLU A 229 -1.05 7.16 17.67
N TRP A 230 -0.17 6.17 17.79
CA TRP A 230 0.26 5.30 16.69
C TRP A 230 -0.88 4.54 16.02
N HIS A 231 -1.80 3.96 16.80
CA HIS A 231 -2.94 3.26 16.23
C HIS A 231 -3.84 4.19 15.40
N SER A 232 -4.06 5.42 15.87
CA SER A 232 -4.82 6.45 15.14
C SER A 232 -4.08 6.89 13.87
N TYR A 233 -2.76 7.08 13.95
CA TYR A 233 -1.91 7.45 12.81
C TYR A 233 -1.99 6.41 11.70
N TRP A 234 -1.67 5.16 12.04
CA TRP A 234 -1.67 4.05 11.08
C TRP A 234 -3.06 3.74 10.56
N SER A 235 -4.10 3.95 11.38
CA SER A 235 -5.47 3.92 10.91
C SER A 235 -5.70 4.87 9.74
N VAL A 236 -5.36 6.15 9.90
CA VAL A 236 -5.52 7.14 8.83
C VAL A 236 -4.73 6.76 7.58
N MET A 237 -3.46 6.36 7.74
CA MET A 237 -2.62 5.95 6.60
C MET A 237 -3.20 4.72 5.88
N THR A 238 -3.70 3.72 6.61
CA THR A 238 -4.33 2.53 6.04
C THR A 238 -5.63 2.87 5.31
N TYR A 239 -6.45 3.77 5.84
CA TYR A 239 -7.69 4.19 5.17
C TYR A 239 -7.37 4.90 3.84
N SER A 240 -6.37 5.78 3.86
CA SER A 240 -5.89 6.50 2.69
C SER A 240 -5.33 5.56 1.62
N VAL A 241 -4.45 4.62 1.98
CA VAL A 241 -3.87 3.70 0.97
C VAL A 241 -4.91 2.81 0.32
N VAL A 242 -5.94 2.37 1.06
CA VAL A 242 -7.05 1.60 0.49
C VAL A 242 -7.85 2.46 -0.48
N GLY A 243 -8.18 3.71 -0.11
CA GLY A 243 -8.91 4.63 -0.97
C GLY A 243 -8.16 4.96 -2.27
N TYR A 244 -6.86 5.26 -2.15
CA TYR A 244 -5.98 5.49 -3.29
C TYR A 244 -5.86 4.25 -4.18
N ALA A 245 -5.62 3.07 -3.61
CA ALA A 245 -5.53 1.82 -4.36
C ALA A 245 -6.80 1.57 -5.18
N ILE A 246 -7.99 1.68 -4.57
CA ILE A 246 -9.27 1.53 -5.30
C ILE A 246 -9.37 2.57 -6.43
N GLY A 247 -9.04 3.82 -6.15
CA GLY A 247 -9.08 4.90 -7.12
C GLY A 247 -8.16 4.68 -8.32
N TYR A 248 -6.92 4.28 -8.07
CA TYR A 248 -5.93 3.97 -9.11
C TYR A 248 -6.34 2.78 -9.98
N LEU A 249 -6.93 1.75 -9.39
CA LEU A 249 -7.47 0.62 -10.15
C LEU A 249 -8.62 1.02 -11.06
N ILE A 250 -9.52 1.90 -10.59
CA ILE A 250 -10.58 2.45 -11.42
C ILE A 250 -10.00 3.27 -12.56
N ALA A 251 -9.03 4.15 -12.28
CA ALA A 251 -8.40 5.02 -13.28
C ALA A 251 -7.69 4.22 -14.39
N ALA A 252 -7.03 3.10 -14.05
CA ALA A 252 -6.36 2.24 -15.03
C ALA A 252 -7.33 1.51 -15.97
N VAL A 253 -8.56 1.23 -15.51
CA VAL A 253 -9.62 0.59 -16.32
C VAL A 253 -10.48 1.62 -17.05
N PHE A 254 -10.65 2.80 -16.46
CA PHE A 254 -11.52 3.87 -16.91
C PHE A 254 -10.74 5.17 -17.07
N PRO A 255 -9.89 5.27 -18.12
CA PRO A 255 -9.03 6.42 -18.35
C PRO A 255 -9.86 7.67 -18.67
N ILE A 256 -9.66 8.71 -17.86
CA ILE A 256 -10.23 10.04 -18.05
C ILE A 256 -9.09 11.05 -18.03
N GLU A 257 -9.05 11.91 -19.04
CA GLU A 257 -7.97 12.86 -19.24
C GLU A 257 -8.10 14.05 -18.29
N SER A 258 -9.23 14.75 -18.36
CA SER A 258 -9.69 15.91 -17.56
C SER A 258 -10.41 16.91 -18.46
N PRO A 259 -11.25 17.81 -17.90
CA PRO A 259 -11.85 18.87 -18.68
C PRO A 259 -10.82 19.72 -19.42
N TRP A 260 -9.70 20.07 -18.77
CA TRP A 260 -8.65 20.93 -19.34
C TRP A 260 -8.28 20.58 -20.78
N TYR A 261 -8.10 19.28 -21.06
CA TYR A 261 -7.76 18.76 -22.39
C TYR A 261 -9.01 18.48 -23.25
N ALA A 262 -9.95 17.69 -22.74
CA ALA A 262 -11.10 17.22 -23.52
C ALA A 262 -12.05 18.37 -23.95
N MET A 263 -12.04 19.48 -23.21
CA MET A 263 -12.86 20.66 -23.48
C MET A 263 -12.02 21.87 -23.94
N ALA A 264 -10.77 21.68 -24.37
CA ALA A 264 -9.87 22.76 -24.78
C ALA A 264 -10.48 23.75 -25.79
N GLY A 265 -11.32 23.24 -26.72
CA GLY A 265 -12.00 24.06 -27.72
C GLY A 265 -13.22 24.85 -27.22
N MET A 266 -13.61 24.71 -25.94
CA MET A 266 -14.77 25.38 -25.33
C MET A 266 -14.38 26.49 -24.35
N TRP A 267 -13.09 26.73 -24.13
CA TRP A 267 -12.61 27.78 -23.24
C TRP A 267 -12.70 29.16 -23.90
N HIS A 268 -13.21 30.15 -23.17
CA HIS A 268 -13.28 31.54 -23.64
C HIS A 268 -12.00 32.33 -23.31
N GLY A 269 -11.18 31.83 -22.39
CA GLY A 269 -9.87 32.39 -22.06
C GLY A 269 -9.09 31.55 -21.04
N GLU A 270 -7.89 32.04 -20.74
CA GLU A 270 -7.06 31.49 -19.68
C GLU A 270 -7.52 31.96 -18.29
N LEU A 271 -7.35 31.11 -17.28
CA LEU A 271 -7.62 31.46 -15.89
C LEU A 271 -6.45 32.25 -15.31
N HIS A 272 -6.51 33.58 -15.38
CA HIS A 272 -5.53 34.46 -14.76
C HIS A 272 -5.77 34.61 -13.25
N GLY A 273 -4.70 34.85 -12.49
CA GLY A 273 -4.78 35.05 -11.05
C GLY A 273 -3.46 35.53 -10.46
N GLY A 274 -3.36 35.45 -9.14
CA GLY A 274 -2.23 35.96 -8.36
C GLY A 274 -1.15 34.89 -8.09
N PRO A 275 -0.46 34.97 -6.94
CA PRO A 275 0.66 34.06 -6.63
C PRO A 275 0.25 32.59 -6.49
N PHE A 276 -0.97 32.28 -6.05
CA PHE A 276 -1.42 30.89 -5.91
C PHE A 276 -1.72 30.28 -7.28
N THR A 277 -2.33 31.06 -8.18
CA THR A 277 -2.46 30.67 -9.58
C THR A 277 -1.11 30.45 -10.24
N ALA A 278 -0.13 31.35 -10.03
CA ALA A 278 1.22 31.18 -10.55
C ALA A 278 1.90 29.92 -10.00
N THR A 279 1.71 29.62 -8.71
CA THR A 279 2.24 28.42 -8.05
C THR A 279 1.66 27.15 -8.67
N ILE A 280 0.33 27.09 -8.85
CA ILE A 280 -0.31 25.93 -9.49
C ILE A 280 0.14 25.80 -10.95
N ASN A 281 0.21 26.89 -11.70
CA ASN A 281 0.70 26.83 -13.08
C ASN A 281 2.14 26.30 -13.15
N PHE A 282 3.00 26.67 -12.19
CA PHE A 282 4.35 26.11 -12.08
C PHE A 282 4.33 24.61 -11.75
N ILE A 283 3.57 24.18 -10.74
CA ILE A 283 3.46 22.77 -10.36
C ILE A 283 2.95 21.94 -11.54
N GLU A 284 1.89 22.39 -12.19
CA GLU A 284 1.28 21.71 -13.33
C GLU A 284 2.19 21.72 -14.57
N HIS A 285 3.03 22.73 -14.76
CA HIS A 285 3.99 22.74 -15.87
C HIS A 285 4.99 21.58 -15.79
N TYR A 286 5.39 21.16 -14.58
CA TYR A 286 6.37 20.09 -14.36
C TYR A 286 5.77 18.76 -13.93
N GLY A 287 4.58 18.76 -13.34
CA GLY A 287 3.97 17.59 -12.68
C GLY A 287 2.56 17.27 -13.14
N ARG A 288 2.03 17.89 -14.20
CA ARG A 288 0.72 17.52 -14.73
C ARG A 288 0.79 16.14 -15.37
N VAL A 289 0.15 15.19 -14.71
CA VAL A 289 -0.09 13.87 -15.27
C VAL A 289 -1.20 13.99 -16.31
N HIS A 290 -0.90 13.59 -17.54
CA HIS A 290 -1.90 13.45 -18.61
C HIS A 290 -2.76 12.20 -18.33
N GLY A 291 -3.81 12.36 -17.53
CA GLY A 291 -4.77 11.29 -17.26
C GLY A 291 -5.07 11.03 -15.79
N ALA A 292 -5.99 10.09 -15.58
CA ALA A 292 -6.49 9.63 -14.29
C ALA A 292 -7.26 10.69 -13.48
N ALA A 293 -7.99 11.58 -14.17
CA ALA A 293 -8.87 12.53 -13.50
C ALA A 293 -9.99 11.83 -12.70
N PHE A 294 -10.53 10.72 -13.22
CA PHE A 294 -11.56 9.94 -12.54
C PHE A 294 -11.00 8.67 -11.88
N PRO A 295 -11.37 8.39 -10.61
CA PRO A 295 -11.95 9.31 -9.63
C PRO A 295 -10.87 10.26 -9.09
N SER A 296 -11.28 11.42 -8.57
CA SER A 296 -10.31 12.41 -8.07
C SER A 296 -9.57 11.93 -6.82
N GLN A 297 -8.26 11.77 -6.94
CA GLN A 297 -7.38 11.31 -5.86
C GLN A 297 -7.12 12.40 -4.83
N HIS A 298 -7.13 13.67 -5.26
CA HIS A 298 -7.13 14.84 -4.40
C HIS A 298 -8.32 14.80 -3.43
N VAL A 299 -9.51 14.52 -3.95
CA VAL A 299 -10.73 14.39 -3.14
C VAL A 299 -10.69 13.13 -2.28
N ALA A 300 -10.26 11.98 -2.81
CA ALA A 300 -10.18 10.73 -2.06
C ALA A 300 -9.28 10.85 -0.81
N GLY A 301 -8.08 11.41 -0.96
CA GLY A 301 -7.15 11.65 0.14
C GLY A 301 -7.69 12.63 1.17
N SER A 302 -8.31 13.72 0.70
CA SER A 302 -8.90 14.75 1.56
C SER A 302 -10.09 14.22 2.37
N VAL A 303 -10.94 13.39 1.76
CA VAL A 303 -12.08 12.74 2.41
C VAL A 303 -11.60 11.67 3.40
N ALA A 304 -10.57 10.89 3.07
CA ALA A 304 -9.94 9.97 4.02
C ALA A 304 -9.37 10.73 5.24
N ALA A 305 -8.74 11.88 5.01
CA ALA A 305 -8.26 12.75 6.09
C ALA A 305 -9.43 13.33 6.91
N LEU A 306 -10.55 13.73 6.30
CA LEU A 306 -11.75 14.15 7.03
C LEU A 306 -12.31 13.03 7.91
N TRP A 307 -12.43 11.80 7.40
CA TRP A 307 -12.89 10.67 8.22
C TRP A 307 -11.94 10.39 9.39
N GLY A 308 -10.64 10.45 9.14
CA GLY A 308 -9.61 10.37 10.19
C GLY A 308 -9.76 11.48 11.24
N ALA A 309 -9.92 12.72 10.81
CA ALA A 309 -10.14 13.86 11.69
C ALA A 309 -11.46 13.72 12.47
N TRP A 310 -12.55 13.29 11.83
CA TRP A 310 -13.82 13.03 12.50
C TRP A 310 -13.64 12.02 13.64
N ARG A 311 -12.92 10.94 13.36
CA ARG A 311 -12.75 9.80 14.27
C ARG A 311 -11.79 10.08 15.43
N PHE A 312 -10.72 10.84 15.18
CA PHE A 312 -9.62 11.00 16.14
C PHE A 312 -9.43 12.45 16.63
N ARG A 313 -9.83 13.46 15.85
CA ARG A 313 -9.63 14.90 16.15
C ARG A 313 -10.80 15.75 15.68
N ARG A 314 -11.92 15.65 16.41
CA ARG A 314 -13.21 16.25 16.01
C ARG A 314 -13.17 17.75 15.74
N TRP A 315 -12.34 18.51 16.47
CA TRP A 315 -12.16 19.95 16.21
C TRP A 315 -11.53 20.21 14.83
N LEU A 316 -10.53 19.41 14.45
CA LEU A 316 -9.82 19.54 13.20
C LEU A 316 -10.73 19.17 12.02
N PHE A 317 -11.65 18.22 12.20
CA PHE A 317 -12.67 17.94 11.21
C PHE A 317 -13.47 19.19 10.85
N TRP A 318 -13.92 19.96 11.86
CA TRP A 318 -14.71 21.17 11.60
C TRP A 318 -13.90 22.29 10.94
N VAL A 319 -12.59 22.32 11.14
CA VAL A 319 -11.67 23.23 10.43
C VAL A 319 -11.45 22.78 8.99
N MET A 320 -11.20 21.48 8.78
CA MET A 320 -10.91 20.93 7.45
C MET A 320 -12.14 20.86 6.56
N LEU A 321 -13.34 20.59 7.10
CA LEU A 321 -14.56 20.39 6.33
C LEU A 321 -14.85 21.54 5.35
N PRO A 322 -14.90 22.82 5.76
CA PRO A 322 -15.13 23.92 4.81
C PRO A 322 -13.99 24.06 3.79
N LEU A 323 -12.73 23.79 4.18
CA LEU A 323 -11.58 23.84 3.27
C LEU A 323 -11.63 22.73 2.22
N VAL A 324 -11.99 21.52 2.62
CA VAL A 324 -12.13 20.37 1.71
C VAL A 324 -13.31 20.58 0.77
N ALA A 325 -14.44 21.13 1.25
CA ALA A 325 -15.56 21.50 0.41
C ALA A 325 -15.16 22.56 -0.63
N ALA A 326 -14.43 23.60 -0.22
CA ALA A 326 -13.90 24.60 -1.13
C ALA A 326 -12.91 24.00 -2.14
N MET A 327 -12.02 23.10 -1.70
CA MET A 327 -11.08 22.37 -2.56
C MET A 327 -11.81 21.51 -3.60
N CYS A 328 -12.87 20.79 -3.22
CA CYS A 328 -13.69 20.00 -4.15
C CYS A 328 -14.39 20.88 -5.21
N PHE A 329 -14.75 22.11 -4.85
CA PHE A 329 -15.25 23.06 -5.83
C PHE A 329 -14.12 23.58 -6.73
N SER A 330 -12.96 23.88 -6.14
CA SER A 330 -11.78 24.34 -6.87
C SER A 330 -11.31 23.37 -7.95
N THR A 331 -11.44 22.06 -7.73
CA THR A 331 -11.04 21.06 -8.74
C THR A 331 -11.83 21.20 -10.05
N VAL A 332 -13.11 21.58 -9.95
CA VAL A 332 -13.98 21.83 -11.12
C VAL A 332 -13.74 23.23 -11.67
N TRP A 333 -13.59 24.23 -10.79
CA TRP A 333 -13.26 25.61 -11.17
C TRP A 333 -11.98 25.70 -11.99
N GLY A 334 -10.91 25.03 -11.53
CA GLY A 334 -9.61 25.00 -12.20
C GLY A 334 -9.55 24.13 -13.46
N ARG A 335 -10.70 23.55 -13.87
CA ARG A 335 -10.83 22.66 -15.04
C ARG A 335 -10.02 21.35 -14.92
N TYR A 336 -9.58 20.98 -13.71
CA TYR A 336 -8.82 19.77 -13.45
C TYR A 336 -9.70 18.51 -13.45
N HIS A 337 -10.96 18.67 -13.03
CA HIS A 337 -11.86 17.55 -12.80
C HIS A 337 -13.29 17.86 -13.24
N TYR A 338 -13.97 16.83 -13.73
CA TYR A 338 -15.42 16.82 -13.87
C TYR A 338 -16.08 16.78 -12.48
N ALA A 339 -17.35 17.18 -12.38
CA ALA A 339 -18.09 17.04 -11.12
C ALA A 339 -18.24 15.55 -10.74
N ALA A 340 -18.39 14.67 -11.73
CA ALA A 340 -18.32 13.23 -11.55
C ALA A 340 -17.04 12.75 -10.83
N ASP A 341 -15.88 13.32 -11.14
CA ASP A 341 -14.60 12.94 -10.51
C ASP A 341 -14.59 13.22 -9.02
N VAL A 342 -15.21 14.35 -8.63
CA VAL A 342 -15.36 14.75 -7.23
C VAL A 342 -16.22 13.74 -6.49
N PHE A 343 -17.38 13.36 -7.04
CA PHE A 343 -18.22 12.32 -6.44
C PHE A 343 -17.50 10.97 -6.36
N GLY A 344 -16.80 10.58 -7.43
CA GLY A 344 -15.97 9.37 -7.45
C GLY A 344 -14.93 9.37 -6.34
N GLY A 345 -14.22 10.50 -6.15
CA GLY A 345 -13.23 10.67 -5.09
C GLY A 345 -13.84 10.61 -3.69
N MET A 346 -15.02 11.20 -3.47
CA MET A 346 -15.73 11.09 -2.19
C MET A 346 -16.11 9.64 -1.88
N VAL A 347 -16.58 8.90 -2.89
CA VAL A 347 -16.92 7.48 -2.76
C VAL A 347 -15.69 6.65 -2.45
N THR A 348 -14.61 6.75 -3.23
CA THR A 348 -13.39 5.95 -3.00
C THR A 348 -12.70 6.30 -1.68
N GLY A 349 -12.65 7.57 -1.29
CA GLY A 349 -12.14 7.99 0.02
C GLY A 349 -12.96 7.42 1.19
N THR A 350 -14.30 7.39 1.05
CA THR A 350 -15.20 6.81 2.06
C THR A 350 -15.12 5.28 2.09
N LEU A 351 -15.03 4.61 0.94
CA LEU A 351 -14.77 3.17 0.88
C LEU A 351 -13.43 2.81 1.51
N GLY A 352 -12.40 3.63 1.27
CA GLY A 352 -11.10 3.53 1.94
C GLY A 352 -11.22 3.57 3.46
N TYR A 353 -12.01 4.51 3.98
CA TYR A 353 -12.31 4.58 5.41
C TYR A 353 -13.03 3.32 5.94
N VAL A 354 -14.09 2.86 5.27
CA VAL A 354 -14.88 1.71 5.73
C VAL A 354 -14.06 0.41 5.70
N ILE A 355 -13.44 0.11 4.55
CA ILE A 355 -12.64 -1.10 4.36
C ILE A 355 -11.39 -1.03 5.24
N GLY A 356 -10.69 0.10 5.25
CA GLY A 356 -9.51 0.29 6.07
C GLY A 356 -9.82 0.18 7.56
N SER A 357 -10.97 0.69 8.03
CA SER A 357 -11.41 0.52 9.43
C SER A 357 -11.64 -0.95 9.78
N CYS A 358 -12.22 -1.72 8.85
CA CYS A 358 -12.38 -3.17 9.02
C CYS A 358 -11.03 -3.89 9.11
N ILE A 359 -10.06 -3.51 8.26
CA ILE A 359 -8.69 -4.06 8.31
C ILE A 359 -8.02 -3.72 9.65
N MET A 360 -8.14 -2.46 10.09
CA MET A 360 -7.55 -1.99 11.35
C MET A 360 -8.20 -2.58 12.60
N GLY A 361 -9.43 -3.10 12.50
CA GLY A 361 -10.12 -3.81 13.57
C GLY A 361 -9.60 -5.24 13.81
N ARG A 362 -8.76 -5.78 12.93
CA ARG A 362 -8.17 -7.13 13.08
C ARG A 362 -7.00 -7.12 14.07
N ARG A 363 -6.82 -8.20 14.82
CA ARG A 363 -5.65 -8.37 15.71
C ARG A 363 -4.36 -8.31 14.88
N GLY A 364 -3.38 -7.54 15.36
CA GLY A 364 -2.09 -7.37 14.67
C GLY A 364 -2.09 -6.36 13.51
N ALA A 365 -3.14 -5.55 13.34
CA ALA A 365 -3.18 -4.53 12.29
C ALA A 365 -2.11 -3.44 12.42
N VAL A 366 -1.64 -3.20 13.65
CA VAL A 366 -0.43 -2.43 13.93
C VAL A 366 0.68 -3.44 14.22
N SER A 367 1.87 -3.26 13.63
CA SER A 367 2.98 -4.20 13.83
C SER A 367 3.34 -4.31 15.32
N SER A 368 3.80 -5.49 15.73
CA SER A 368 4.07 -5.83 17.14
C SER A 368 5.02 -4.83 17.82
N ASP A 369 5.98 -4.31 17.05
CA ASP A 369 7.05 -3.46 17.56
C ASP A 369 6.52 -2.08 18.01
N GLN A 370 5.47 -1.60 17.34
CA GLN A 370 4.83 -0.31 17.63
C GLN A 370 3.92 -0.33 18.87
N CYS A 371 3.62 -1.52 19.42
CA CYS A 371 2.80 -1.68 20.63
C CYS A 371 3.66 -1.61 21.91
N VAL A 372 4.93 -2.05 21.83
CA VAL A 372 5.85 -2.14 22.98
C VAL A 372 6.57 -0.80 23.25
N VAL A 373 6.69 0.04 22.23
CA VAL A 373 7.34 1.37 22.18
C VAL A 373 6.47 2.48 22.83
N THR A 374 5.59 2.12 23.77
CA THR A 374 4.56 3.03 24.32
C THR A 374 4.97 3.73 25.62
N ARG A 375 6.09 3.38 26.25
CA ARG A 375 6.45 3.93 27.59
C ARG A 375 7.67 4.85 27.63
N ASP A 376 8.64 4.72 26.72
CA ASP A 376 9.96 5.39 26.87
C ASP A 376 10.35 6.33 25.70
N TRP A 377 9.43 6.58 24.77
CA TRP A 377 9.62 7.50 23.63
C TRP A 377 9.04 8.87 23.89
#